data_AF-W4LLY7-F1
#
_entry.id   AF-W4LLY7-F1
#
_cell.length_a   1.000
_cell.length_b   1.000
_cell.length_c   1.000
_cell.angle_alpha   90.00
_cell.angle_beta   90.00
_cell.angle_gamma   90.00
#
_symmetry.space_group_name_H-M   'P 1'
#
loop_
_entity.id
_entity.type
_entity.pdbx_description
1 polymer ?
#
loop_
_entity_poly.entity_id
_entity_poly.type
_entity_poly.pdbx_seq_one_letter_code
_entity_poly.pdbx_strand_id
1 'polypeptide(L)'
;MATVRKTITFTEQQDQWIKAKIAAGQFTNDSEYIRDLVRRDQERNADIEMLRAALIEGEQSGVSSRTPDDIRKAVQERMRKDGQL
;
A
#
# COMPACT_ATOMS: atom_id res chain seq x y z
N MET A 1 -4.67 18.15 -7.84
CA MET A 1 -5.26 17.52 -6.63
C MET A 1 -5.43 18.59 -5.56
N ALA A 2 -6.52 18.57 -4.81
CA ALA A 2 -6.69 19.48 -3.68
C ALA A 2 -5.73 19.08 -2.53
N THR A 3 -5.07 20.05 -1.92
CA THR A 3 -4.22 19.83 -0.74
C THR A 3 -5.00 20.12 0.53
N VAL A 4 -4.87 19.24 1.53
CA VAL A 4 -5.45 19.45 2.88
C VAL A 4 -4.35 19.90 3.83
N ARG A 5 -4.54 21.05 4.48
CA ARG A 5 -3.59 21.58 5.47
C ARG A 5 -3.59 20.70 6.73
N LYS A 6 -2.41 20.35 7.21
CA LYS A 6 -2.19 19.65 8.48
C LYS A 6 -1.15 20.41 9.32
N THR A 7 -1.34 20.43 10.63
CA THR A 7 -0.32 20.91 11.58
C THR A 7 0.43 19.70 12.12
N ILE A 8 1.74 19.71 12.02
CA ILE A 8 2.62 18.61 12.43
C ILE A 8 3.74 19.23 13.27
N THR A 9 4.06 18.59 14.40
CA THR A 9 5.15 19.02 15.27
C THR A 9 6.37 18.14 15.02
N PHE A 10 7.53 18.76 14.86
CA PHE A 10 8.82 18.10 14.73
C PHE A 10 9.73 18.48 15.88
N THR A 11 10.73 17.65 16.15
CA THR A 11 11.84 18.05 17.03
C THR A 11 12.69 19.10 16.33
N GLU A 12 13.44 19.88 17.10
CA GLU A 12 14.40 20.87 16.55
C GLU A 12 15.40 20.22 15.58
N GLN A 13 15.88 19.01 15.90
CA GLN A 13 16.79 18.27 15.03
C GLN A 13 16.14 17.89 13.68
N GLN A 14 14.87 17.52 13.69
CA GLN A 14 14.13 17.18 12.47
C GLN A 14 13.86 18.44 11.63
N ASP A 15 13.51 19.57 12.25
CA ASP A 15 13.35 20.85 11.56
C ASP A 15 14.65 21.27 10.84
N GLN A 16 15.79 21.21 11.55
CA GLN A 16 17.10 21.52 10.95
C GLN A 16 17.42 20.62 9.76
N TRP A 17 17.11 19.33 9.86
CA TRP A 17 17.26 18.39 8.75
C TRP A 17 16.39 18.77 7.54
N ILE A 18 15.11 19.09 7.76
CA ILE A 18 14.18 19.50 6.70
C ILE A 18 14.68 20.77 6.01
N LYS A 19 15.08 21.78 6.80
CA LYS A 19 15.64 23.04 6.29
C LYS A 19 16.91 22.81 5.45
N ALA A 20 17.78 21.89 5.87
CA ALA A 20 18.98 21.56 5.09
C ALA A 20 18.63 20.95 3.72
N LYS A 21 17.58 20.13 3.63
CA LYS A 21 17.10 19.57 2.34
C LYS A 21 16.55 20.65 1.42
N ILE A 22 15.84 21.63 1.96
CA ILE A 22 15.32 22.78 1.22
C ILE A 22 16.46 23.69 0.76
N ALA A 23 17.40 24.00 1.65
CA ALA A 23 18.58 24.83 1.33
C ALA A 23 19.46 24.20 0.25
N ALA A 24 19.51 22.86 0.19
CA ALA A 24 20.18 22.13 -0.89
C ALA A 24 19.42 22.14 -2.23
N GLY A 25 18.26 22.80 -2.31
CA GLY A 25 17.43 22.89 -3.51
C GLY A 25 16.67 21.61 -3.87
N GLN A 26 16.62 20.61 -2.97
CA GLN A 26 15.94 19.34 -3.23
C GLN A 26 14.41 19.48 -3.13
N PHE A 27 13.95 20.46 -2.35
CA PHE A 27 12.53 20.76 -2.11
C PHE A 27 12.34 22.26 -1.96
N THR A 28 11.16 22.76 -2.33
CA THR A 28 10.81 24.19 -2.25
C THR A 28 10.27 24.59 -0.89
N ASN A 29 9.73 23.64 -0.11
CA ASN A 29 9.18 23.86 1.23
C ASN A 29 9.00 22.54 2.00
N ASP A 30 8.71 22.67 3.30
CA ASP A 30 8.52 21.56 4.24
C ASP A 30 7.39 20.61 3.78
N SER A 31 6.28 21.17 3.30
CA SER A 31 5.13 20.37 2.88
C SER A 31 5.45 19.50 1.67
N GLU A 32 6.37 19.93 0.81
CA GLU A 32 6.84 19.15 -0.32
C GLU A 32 7.71 17.98 0.13
N TYR A 33 8.66 18.24 1.01
CA TYR A 33 9.51 17.18 1.57
C TYR A 33 8.68 16.14 2.33
N ILE A 34 7.72 16.57 3.15
CA ILE A 34 6.83 15.67 3.89
C ILE A 34 5.97 14.84 2.93
N ARG A 35 5.40 15.44 1.89
CA ARG A 35 4.65 14.69 0.86
C ARG A 35 5.52 13.65 0.16
N ASP A 36 6.77 13.97 -0.11
CA ASP A 36 7.71 13.02 -0.69
C ASP A 36 8.03 11.85 0.24
N LEU A 37 8.26 12.12 1.53
CA LEU A 37 8.45 11.08 2.55
C LEU A 37 7.23 10.16 2.65
N VAL A 38 6.02 10.72 2.67
CA VAL A 38 4.78 9.93 2.69
C VAL A 38 4.67 9.04 1.46
N ARG A 39 5.01 9.54 0.26
CA ARG A 39 4.97 8.74 -0.95
C ARG A 39 5.95 7.57 -0.90
N ARG A 40 7.19 7.81 -0.45
CA ARG A 40 8.20 6.75 -0.30
C ARG A 40 7.79 5.70 0.73
N ASP A 41 7.11 6.11 1.80
CA ASP A 41 6.56 5.19 2.79
C ASP A 41 5.43 4.34 2.19
N GLN A 42 4.53 4.95 1.43
CA GLN A 42 3.47 4.24 0.71
C GLN A 42 4.03 3.23 -0.30
N GLU A 43 5.03 3.63 -1.08
CA GLU A 43 5.69 2.74 -2.06
C GLU A 43 6.39 1.57 -1.36
N ARG A 44 7.08 1.82 -0.24
CA ARG A 44 7.75 0.77 0.53
C ARG A 44 6.76 -0.21 1.16
N ASN A 45 5.61 0.28 1.58
CA ASN A 45 4.59 -0.50 2.28
C ASN A 45 3.54 -1.08 1.33
N ALA A 46 3.61 -0.79 0.02
CA ALA A 46 2.59 -1.17 -0.95
C ALA A 46 2.31 -2.69 -0.98
N ASP A 47 3.37 -3.52 -0.98
CA ASP A 47 3.24 -4.97 -1.00
C ASP A 47 2.57 -5.51 0.28
N ILE A 48 2.90 -4.93 1.43
CA ILE A 48 2.32 -5.30 2.73
C ILE A 48 0.85 -4.90 2.77
N GLU A 49 0.52 -3.71 2.30
CA GLU A 49 -0.87 -3.23 2.26
C GLU A 49 -1.71 -4.03 1.26
N MET A 50 -1.14 -4.43 0.11
CA MET A 50 -1.79 -5.35 -0.82
C MET A 50 -2.07 -6.71 -0.17
N LEU A 51 -1.08 -7.27 0.54
CA LEU A 51 -1.26 -8.53 1.26
C LEU A 51 -2.32 -8.42 2.35
N ARG A 52 -2.30 -7.35 3.15
CA ARG A 52 -3.33 -7.10 4.17
C ARG A 52 -4.72 -6.98 3.56
N ALA A 53 -4.86 -6.26 2.45
CA ALA A 53 -6.13 -6.14 1.75
C ALA A 53 -6.66 -7.51 1.28
N ALA A 54 -5.80 -8.35 0.69
CA ALA A 54 -6.18 -9.70 0.25
C ALA A 54 -6.58 -10.61 1.43
N LEU A 55 -5.89 -10.49 2.57
CA LEU A 55 -6.25 -11.23 3.78
C LEU A 55 -7.60 -10.77 4.34
N ILE A 56 -7.84 -9.47 4.43
CA ILE A 56 -9.13 -8.91 4.87
C ILE A 56 -10.26 -9.36 3.94
N GLU A 57 -10.05 -9.33 2.62
CA GLU A 57 -11.02 -9.85 1.66
C GLU A 57 -11.31 -11.33 1.90
N GLY A 58 -10.27 -12.15 2.13
CA GLY A 58 -10.41 -13.56 2.49
C GLY A 58 -11.20 -13.78 3.79
N GLU A 59 -10.90 -13.01 4.84
CA GLU A 59 -11.62 -13.06 6.12
C GLU A 59 -13.09 -12.66 5.97
N GLN A 60 -13.38 -11.62 5.19
CA GLN A 60 -14.73 -11.15 4.91
C GLN A 60 -15.52 -12.08 3.99
N SER A 61 -14.84 -12.87 3.15
CA SER A 61 -15.48 -13.86 2.27
C SER A 61 -16.07 -15.07 3.03
N GLY A 62 -15.74 -15.21 4.32
CA GLY A 62 -16.20 -16.28 5.18
C GLY A 62 -15.44 -17.59 4.99
N VAL A 63 -15.68 -18.54 5.89
CA VAL A 63 -14.99 -19.84 5.87
C VAL A 63 -15.60 -20.75 4.82
N SER A 64 -14.77 -21.23 3.89
CA SER A 64 -15.20 -22.23 2.90
C SER A 64 -15.36 -23.60 3.53
N SER A 65 -16.44 -24.30 3.19
CA SER A 65 -16.64 -25.72 3.52
C SER A 65 -16.00 -26.69 2.52
N ARG A 66 -15.36 -26.17 1.46
CA ARG A 66 -14.77 -27.01 0.41
C ARG A 66 -13.53 -27.73 0.90
N THR A 67 -13.43 -29.01 0.56
CA THR A 67 -12.19 -29.77 0.76
C THR A 67 -11.19 -29.45 -0.35
N PRO A 68 -9.89 -29.75 -0.15
CA PRO A 68 -8.89 -29.58 -1.20
C PRO A 68 -9.23 -30.29 -2.52
N ASP A 69 -9.88 -31.45 -2.46
CA ASP A 69 -10.28 -32.19 -3.68
C ASP A 69 -11.47 -31.54 -4.39
N ASP A 70 -12.41 -30.94 -3.66
CA ASP A 70 -13.50 -30.14 -4.26
C ASP A 70 -12.95 -28.93 -5.00
N ILE A 71 -11.92 -28.27 -4.44
CA ILE A 71 -11.24 -27.15 -5.08
C ILE A 71 -10.57 -27.59 -6.38
N ARG A 72 -9.82 -28.72 -6.35
CA ARG A 72 -9.15 -29.26 -7.55
C ARG A 72 -10.14 -29.59 -8.66
N LYS A 73 -11.24 -30.27 -8.33
CA LYS A 73 -12.29 -30.60 -9.30
C LYS A 73 -12.90 -29.34 -9.91
N ALA A 74 -13.24 -28.36 -9.07
CA ALA A 74 -13.80 -27.09 -9.54
C ALA A 74 -12.85 -26.32 -10.48
N VAL A 75 -11.53 -26.37 -10.22
CA VAL A 75 -10.52 -25.77 -11.10
C VAL A 75 -10.44 -26.52 -12.43
N GLN A 76 -10.38 -27.86 -12.41
CA GLN A 76 -10.36 -28.67 -13.64
C GLN A 76 -11.60 -28.46 -14.51
N GLU A 77 -12.78 -28.36 -13.89
CA GLU A 77 -14.02 -28.08 -14.61
C GLU A 77 -14.04 -26.68 -15.25
N ARG A 78 -13.50 -25.65 -14.56
CA ARG A 78 -13.35 -24.31 -15.16
C ARG A 78 -12.39 -24.33 -16.34
N MET A 79 -11.21 -24.91 -16.18
CA MET A 79 -10.22 -24.97 -17.26
C MET A 79 -10.72 -25.72 -18.51
N ARG A 80 -11.52 -26.78 -18.33
CA ARG A 80 -12.20 -27.49 -19.44
C ARG A 80 -13.23 -26.60 -20.14
N LYS A 81 -14.00 -25.79 -19.39
CA LYS A 81 -14.98 -24.86 -19.96
C LYS A 81 -14.31 -23.73 -20.73
N ASP A 82 -13.15 -23.28 -20.27
CA ASP A 82 -12.38 -22.21 -20.89
C ASP A 82 -11.51 -22.70 -22.07
N GLY A 83 -11.56 -24.00 -22.41
CA GLY A 83 -10.85 -24.59 -23.54
C GLY A 83 -9.34 -24.71 -23.37
N GLN A 84 -8.85 -24.64 -22.12
CA GLN A 84 -7.43 -24.76 -21.77
C GLN A 84 -7.00 -26.20 -21.47
N LEU A 85 -7.91 -27.16 -21.63
CA LEU A 85 -7.74 -28.60 -21.40
C LEU A 85 -8.38 -29.40 -22.54
#